data_AF-A0A0S3TIJ7-F1
#
_entry.id   AF-A0A0S3TIJ7-F1
#
_cell.length_a   1.000
_cell.length_b   1.000
_cell.length_c   1.000
_cell.angle_alpha   90.00
_cell.angle_beta   90.00
_cell.angle_gamma   90.00
#
_symmetry.space_group_name_H-M   'P 1'
#
loop_
_entity.id
_entity.type
_entity.pdbx_description
1 polymer ?
#
loop_
_entity_poly.entity_id
_entity_poly.type
_entity_poly.pdbx_seq_one_letter_code
_entity_poly.pdbx_strand_id
1 'polypeptide(L)'
;MKSTLGKPTKVSRGLWNTRAYLYRLHPNQVDLGYLFDRKTGVLRQTEVSFAQSVPPQVMQSTLQGMLGGNASGEINQALQRVHQRQINQYSFSVGGVEGVIQRNQEDQIYIGVWDADLH
;
A
#
# COMPACT_ATOMS: atom_id res chain seq x y z
N MET A 1 0.82 -21.51 -6.68
CA MET A 1 -0.08 -20.90 -5.68
C MET A 1 -1.16 -20.13 -6.42
N LYS A 2 -2.42 -20.61 -6.37
CA LYS A 2 -3.59 -19.92 -6.94
C LYS A 2 -4.05 -18.86 -5.94
N SER A 3 -4.19 -17.60 -6.35
CA SER A 3 -4.40 -16.45 -5.46
C SER A 3 -5.75 -16.52 -4.71
N THR A 4 -5.70 -16.29 -3.41
CA THR A 4 -6.86 -16.14 -2.52
C THR A 4 -7.69 -14.88 -2.81
N LEU A 5 -7.12 -13.92 -3.55
CA LEU A 5 -7.74 -12.62 -3.87
C LEU A 5 -8.71 -12.66 -5.07
N GLY A 6 -8.79 -13.77 -5.81
CA GLY A 6 -9.63 -13.86 -7.01
C GLY A 6 -9.11 -13.03 -8.19
N LYS A 7 -10.01 -12.52 -9.02
CA LYS A 7 -9.68 -11.69 -10.19
C LYS A 7 -9.64 -10.20 -9.82
N PRO A 8 -8.74 -9.40 -10.41
CA PRO A 8 -8.71 -7.95 -10.20
C PRO A 8 -10.02 -7.32 -10.68
N THR A 9 -10.47 -6.30 -9.96
CA THR A 9 -11.60 -5.44 -10.36
C THR A 9 -11.23 -4.61 -11.60
N LYS A 10 -9.97 -4.19 -11.72
CA LYS A 10 -9.47 -3.43 -12.86
C LYS A 10 -8.01 -3.76 -13.14
N VAL A 11 -7.66 -3.82 -14.42
CA VAL A 11 -6.27 -3.86 -14.89
C VAL A 11 -6.03 -2.61 -15.73
N SER A 12 -4.96 -1.88 -15.45
CA SER A 12 -4.63 -0.65 -16.17
C SER A 12 -3.12 -0.47 -16.35
N ARG A 13 -2.76 0.55 -17.12
CA ARG A 13 -1.38 1.03 -17.15
C ARG A 13 -1.07 1.72 -15.81
N GLY A 14 0.05 1.36 -15.20
CA GLY A 14 0.57 2.04 -14.01
C GLY A 14 1.62 3.09 -14.38
N LEU A 15 2.19 3.73 -13.36
CA LEU A 15 3.36 4.61 -13.50
C LEU A 15 4.60 3.78 -13.91
N TRP A 16 5.63 4.38 -14.50
CA TRP A 16 6.93 3.72 -14.72
C TRP A 16 6.90 2.35 -15.45
N ASN A 17 6.40 2.31 -16.69
CA ASN A 17 6.26 1.08 -17.50
C ASN A 17 5.70 -0.14 -16.73
N THR A 18 4.84 0.09 -15.72
CA THR A 18 4.19 -0.99 -14.97
C THR A 18 2.78 -1.29 -15.49
N ARG A 19 2.28 -2.47 -15.13
CA ARG A 19 0.88 -2.86 -15.23
C ARG A 19 0.29 -2.92 -13.82
N ALA A 20 -0.79 -2.16 -13.60
CA ALA A 20 -1.49 -2.08 -12.34
C ALA A 20 -2.66 -3.06 -12.29
N TYR A 21 -2.81 -3.75 -11.16
CA TYR A 21 -3.92 -4.64 -10.83
C TYR A 21 -4.59 -4.10 -9.58
N LEU A 22 -5.85 -3.68 -9.70
CA LEU A 22 -6.65 -3.14 -8.61
C LEU A 22 -7.67 -4.17 -8.15
N TYR A 23 -7.77 -4.36 -6.84
CA TYR A 23 -8.74 -5.21 -6.16
C TYR A 23 -9.53 -4.38 -5.15
N ARG A 24 -10.85 -4.37 -5.28
CA ARG A 24 -11.76 -3.82 -4.26
C ARG A 24 -12.15 -4.93 -3.29
N LEU A 25 -11.38 -5.10 -2.22
CA LEU A 25 -11.53 -6.23 -1.30
C LEU A 25 -12.76 -6.09 -0.41
N HIS A 26 -13.01 -4.87 0.06
CA HIS A 26 -14.23 -4.52 0.77
C HIS A 26 -14.78 -3.23 0.15
N PRO A 27 -15.99 -3.25 -0.42
CA PRO A 27 -16.58 -2.08 -1.08
C PRO A 27 -16.52 -0.84 -0.17
N ASN A 28 -15.94 0.23 -0.70
CA ASN A 28 -15.79 1.53 -0.01
C ASN A 28 -14.93 1.50 1.27
N GLN A 29 -14.19 0.41 1.50
CA GLN A 29 -13.37 0.27 2.71
C GLN A 29 -11.91 -0.06 2.40
N VAL A 30 -11.65 -0.97 1.45
CA VAL A 30 -10.29 -1.44 1.19
C VAL A 30 -10.07 -1.66 -0.30
N ASP A 31 -9.20 -0.83 -0.87
CA ASP A 31 -8.71 -0.95 -2.24
C ASP A 31 -7.22 -1.30 -2.22
N LEU A 32 -6.86 -2.42 -2.86
CA LEU A 32 -5.50 -2.95 -2.93
C LEU A 32 -4.99 -2.91 -4.38
N GLY A 33 -3.83 -2.32 -4.58
CA GLY A 33 -3.15 -2.19 -5.86
C GLY A 33 -1.81 -2.93 -5.87
N TYR A 34 -1.52 -3.61 -6.98
CA TYR A 34 -0.20 -4.16 -7.27
C TYR A 34 0.28 -3.67 -8.64
N LEU A 35 1.50 -3.14 -8.70
CA LEU A 35 2.13 -2.68 -9.92
C LEU A 35 3.31 -3.59 -10.26
N PHE A 36 3.26 -4.19 -11.44
CA PHE A 36 4.29 -5.10 -11.93
C PHE A 36 5.03 -4.49 -13.11
N ASP A 37 6.36 -4.63 -13.16
CA ASP A 37 7.12 -4.27 -14.36
C ASP A 37 6.59 -5.05 -15.58
N ARG A 38 6.35 -4.35 -16.70
CA ARG A 38 5.70 -4.97 -17.87
C ARG A 38 6.60 -5.94 -18.64
N LYS A 39 7.92 -5.84 -18.48
CA LYS A 39 8.89 -6.68 -19.20
C LYS A 39 9.19 -7.94 -18.41
N THR A 40 9.50 -7.79 -17.13
CA THR A 40 9.97 -8.87 -16.26
C THR A 40 8.82 -9.53 -15.49
N GLY A 41 7.70 -8.82 -15.28
CA GLY A 41 6.60 -9.29 -14.45
C GLY A 41 6.90 -9.26 -12.95
N VAL A 42 8.02 -8.65 -12.54
CA VAL A 42 8.37 -8.48 -11.12
C VAL A 42 7.44 -7.47 -10.47
N LEU A 43 6.99 -7.74 -9.24
CA LEU A 43 6.24 -6.79 -8.42
C LEU A 43 7.17 -5.64 -8.02
N ARG A 44 6.78 -4.40 -8.33
CA ARG A 44 7.59 -3.20 -8.07
C ARG A 44 6.96 -2.29 -7.03
N GLN A 45 5.65 -2.34 -6.87
CA GLN A 45 4.92 -1.54 -5.90
C GLN A 45 3.65 -2.25 -5.42
N THR A 46 3.41 -2.16 -4.12
CA THR A 46 2.13 -2.50 -3.48
C THR A 46 1.55 -1.25 -2.87
N GLU A 47 0.26 -1.02 -3.07
CA GLU A 47 -0.45 0.12 -2.51
C GLU A 47 -1.78 -0.32 -1.93
N VAL A 48 -2.23 0.33 -0.85
CA VAL A 48 -3.53 0.08 -0.25
C VAL A 48 -4.14 1.38 0.25
N SER A 49 -5.44 1.55 0.03
CA SER A 49 -6.23 2.64 0.60
C SER A 49 -7.29 2.06 1.53
N PHE A 50 -7.32 2.57 2.75
CA PHE A 50 -8.29 2.18 3.77
C PHE A 50 -9.25 3.34 4.08
N ALA A 51 -10.55 3.07 4.14
CA ALA A 51 -11.48 3.97 4.80
C ALA A 51 -11.14 4.10 6.29
N GLN A 52 -11.41 5.27 6.88
CA GLN A 52 -11.14 5.52 8.30
C GLN A 52 -11.93 4.64 9.27
N SER A 53 -12.98 3.96 8.79
CA SER A 53 -13.73 2.99 9.59
C SER A 53 -12.98 1.66 9.77
N VAL A 54 -11.94 1.40 8.99
CA VAL A 54 -11.17 0.15 9.08
C VAL A 54 -10.35 0.15 10.39
N PRO A 55 -10.35 -0.94 11.17
CA PRO A 55 -9.61 -0.98 12.42
C PRO A 55 -8.10 -0.74 12.22
N PRO A 56 -7.43 0.06 13.08
CA PRO A 56 -5.99 0.33 12.97
C PRO A 56 -5.13 -0.93 12.94
N GLN A 57 -5.54 -1.99 13.64
CA GLN A 57 -4.82 -3.27 13.69
C GLN A 57 -4.76 -3.93 12.31
N VAL A 58 -5.82 -3.81 11.50
CA VAL A 58 -5.85 -4.33 10.13
C VAL A 58 -4.86 -3.57 9.25
N MET A 59 -4.81 -2.25 9.38
CA MET A 59 -3.85 -1.41 8.65
C MET A 59 -2.40 -1.75 9.04
N GLN A 60 -2.13 -1.92 10.34
CA GLN A 60 -0.82 -2.30 10.87
C GLN A 60 -0.37 -3.68 10.38
N SER A 61 -1.24 -4.69 10.47
CA SER A 61 -0.93 -6.03 9.95
C SER A 61 -0.70 -6.02 8.43
N THR A 62 -1.44 -5.19 7.70
CA THR A 62 -1.23 -5.05 6.24
C THR A 62 0.12 -4.41 5.94
N LEU A 63 0.48 -3.32 6.61
CA LEU A 63 1.78 -2.65 6.47
C LEU A 63 2.94 -3.60 6.82
N GLN A 64 2.79 -4.39 7.88
CA GLN A 64 3.75 -5.43 8.25
C GLN A 64 3.95 -6.46 7.13
N GLY A 65 2.86 -6.90 6.50
CA GLY A 65 2.91 -7.81 5.35
C GLY A 65 3.57 -7.19 4.12
N MET A 66 3.24 -5.93 3.80
CA MET A 66 3.84 -5.19 2.68
C MET A 66 5.36 -5.03 2.83
N LEU A 67 5.85 -4.91 4.07
CA LEU A 67 7.27 -4.76 4.39
C LEU A 67 7.97 -6.09 4.70
N GLY A 68 7.33 -7.23 4.41
CA GLY A 68 7.92 -8.56 4.63
C GLY A 68 8.25 -8.85 6.09
N GLY A 69 7.52 -8.24 7.04
CA GLY A 69 7.75 -8.37 8.47
C GLY A 69 8.65 -7.30 9.09
N ASN A 70 9.12 -6.31 8.33
CA ASN A 70 10.09 -5.32 8.79
C ASN A 70 9.49 -3.95 9.15
N ALA A 71 8.20 -3.84 9.46
CA ALA A 71 7.66 -2.55 9.90
C ALA A 71 8.21 -2.21 11.30
N SER A 72 9.08 -1.20 11.37
CA SER A 72 9.67 -0.73 12.63
C SER A 72 8.61 -0.14 13.56
N GLY A 73 8.96 0.03 14.84
CA GLY A 73 8.12 0.75 15.79
C GLY A 73 7.80 2.18 15.34
N GLU A 74 8.76 2.85 14.69
CA GLU A 74 8.59 4.19 14.15
C GLU A 74 7.56 4.24 13.02
N ILE A 75 7.64 3.30 12.06
CA ILE A 75 6.70 3.19 10.94
C ILE A 75 5.27 2.91 11.46
N ASN A 76 5.13 2.01 12.44
CA ASN A 76 3.84 1.72 13.06
C ASN A 76 3.26 2.91 13.83
N GLN A 77 4.10 3.67 14.54
CA GLN A 77 3.68 4.91 15.19
C GLN A 77 3.29 5.98 14.17
N ALA A 78 4.02 6.12 13.07
CA ALA A 78 3.66 7.03 12.00
C ALA A 78 2.28 6.73 11.41
N LEU A 79 1.95 5.45 11.17
CA LEU A 79 0.61 5.04 10.75
C LEU A 79 -0.47 5.49 11.74
N GLN A 80 -0.25 5.30 13.04
CA GLN A 80 -1.18 5.76 14.07
C GLN A 80 -1.36 7.28 14.06
N ARG A 81 -0.26 8.04 13.90
CA ARG A 81 -0.31 9.51 13.85
C ARG A 81 -1.05 10.02 12.61
N VAL A 82 -0.87 9.38 11.45
CA VAL A 82 -1.63 9.71 10.23
C VAL A 82 -3.11 9.38 10.42
N HIS A 83 -3.42 8.19 10.93
CA HIS A 83 -4.79 7.78 11.22
C HIS A 83 -5.50 8.73 12.20
N GLN A 84 -4.81 9.18 13.24
CA GLN A 84 -5.32 10.11 14.24
C GLN A 84 -5.28 11.59 13.80
N ARG A 85 -4.92 11.86 12.55
CA ARG A 85 -4.82 13.23 11.96
C ARG A 85 -3.82 14.14 12.68
N GLN A 86 -2.82 13.58 13.34
CA GLN A 86 -1.73 14.34 13.98
C GLN A 86 -0.69 14.80 12.96
N ILE A 87 -0.49 14.02 11.90
CA ILE A 87 0.33 14.37 10.73
C ILE A 87 -0.44 13.95 9.46
N ASN A 88 -0.17 14.61 8.34
CA ASN A 88 -0.85 14.28 7.07
C ASN A 88 -0.12 13.19 6.28
N GLN A 89 1.20 13.09 6.41
CA GLN A 89 2.01 12.11 5.73
C GLN A 89 3.26 11.73 6.52
N TYR A 90 3.84 10.58 6.19
CA TYR A 90 5.14 10.13 6.63
C TYR A 90 5.78 9.27 5.55
N SER A 91 7.02 9.58 5.17
CA SER A 91 7.80 8.80 4.20
C SER A 91 8.89 8.02 4.93
N PHE A 92 9.25 6.85 4.40
CA PHE A 92 10.26 5.98 5.00
C PHE A 92 11.04 5.19 3.95
N SER A 93 12.18 4.66 4.36
CA SER A 93 12.97 3.68 3.61
C SER A 93 13.38 2.54 4.54
N VAL A 94 13.21 1.30 4.11
CA VAL A 94 13.56 0.11 4.89
C VAL A 94 13.81 -1.06 3.95
N GLY A 95 14.88 -1.82 4.18
CA GLY A 95 15.10 -3.10 3.49
C GLY A 95 15.09 -3.05 1.96
N GLY A 96 15.53 -1.94 1.35
CA GLY A 96 15.57 -1.77 -0.11
C GLY A 96 14.27 -1.28 -0.76
N VAL A 97 13.23 -1.03 0.05
CA VAL A 97 12.00 -0.36 -0.41
C VAL A 97 11.88 1.04 0.18
N GLU A 98 11.16 1.88 -0.53
CA GLU A 98 10.66 3.16 -0.05
C GLU A 98 9.16 3.09 0.15
N GLY A 99 8.62 4.00 0.94
CA GLY A 99 7.19 4.06 1.12
C GLY A 99 6.68 5.37 1.69
N VAL A 100 5.37 5.52 1.62
CA VAL A 100 4.62 6.64 2.19
C VAL A 100 3.36 6.13 2.87
N ILE A 101 3.06 6.70 4.02
CA ILE A 101 1.75 6.62 4.68
C ILE A 101 1.17 8.03 4.64
N GLN A 102 -0.01 8.20 4.07
CA GLN A 102 -0.64 9.51 4.00
C GLN A 102 -2.15 9.41 4.10
N ARG A 103 -2.77 10.50 4.55
CA ARG A 103 -4.20 10.69 4.46
C ARG A 103 -4.50 11.38 3.12
N ASN A 104 -5.20 10.69 2.22
CA ASN A 104 -5.50 11.22 0.90
C ASN A 104 -6.66 12.25 0.94
N GLN A 105 -7.01 12.80 -0.22
CA GLN A 105 -8.06 13.83 -0.33
C GLN A 105 -9.47 13.32 0.01
N GLU A 106 -9.69 12.00 -0.06
CA GLU A 106 -10.94 11.33 0.32
C GLU A 106 -10.97 10.93 1.81
N ASP A 107 -10.03 11.44 2.60
CA ASP A 107 -9.82 11.10 4.02
C ASP A 107 -9.47 9.61 4.27
N GLN A 108 -9.07 8.88 3.23
CA GLN A 108 -8.60 7.50 3.37
C GLN A 108 -7.13 7.47 3.78
N ILE A 109 -6.75 6.40 4.50
CA ILE A 109 -5.37 6.11 4.84
C ILE A 109 -4.75 5.33 3.68
N TYR A 110 -3.94 6.02 2.90
CA TYR A 110 -3.14 5.44 1.81
C TYR A 110 -1.78 5.00 2.32
N ILE A 111 -1.37 3.80 1.92
CA ILE A 111 -0.03 3.27 2.14
C ILE A 111 0.50 2.81 0.78
N GLY A 112 1.63 3.37 0.35
CA GLY A 112 2.37 2.92 -0.83
C GLY A 112 3.74 2.42 -0.42
N VAL A 113 4.16 1.29 -0.97
CA VAL A 113 5.51 0.73 -0.82
C VAL A 113 6.02 0.31 -2.19
N TRP A 114 7.20 0.79 -2.58
CA TRP A 114 7.82 0.51 -3.87
C TRP A 114 9.31 0.20 -3.74
N ASP A 115 9.84 -0.54 -4.70
CA ASP A 115 11.29 -0.76 -4.81
C ASP A 115 12.02 0.58 -4.93
N ALA A 116 13.10 0.78 -4.18
CA ALA A 116 13.81 2.08 -4.16
C ALA A 116 14.38 2.51 -5.52
N ASP A 117 14.52 1.58 -6.47
CA ASP A 117 14.98 1.83 -7.84
C ASP A 117 13.81 1.93 -8.85
N LEU A 118 12.57 2.15 -8.39
CA LEU A 118 11.42 2.37 -9.25
C LEU A 118 11.33 3.84 -9.70
N HIS A 119 11.85 4.11 -10.90
CA HIS A 119 11.83 5.42 -11.58
C HIS A 119 11.99 5.26 -13.11
#